data_AF-N4WR50-F1
#
_entry.id   AF-N4WR50-F1
#
_cell.length_a   1.000
_cell.length_b   1.000
_cell.length_c   1.000
_cell.angle_alpha   90.00
_cell.angle_beta   90.00
_cell.angle_gamma   90.00
#
_symmetry.space_group_name_H-M   'P 1'
#
loop_
_entity.id
_entity.type
_entity.pdbx_description
1 polymer ?
#
loop_
_entity_poly.entity_id
_entity_poly.type
_entity_poly.pdbx_seq_one_letter_code
_entity_poly.pdbx_strand_id
1 'polypeptide(L)'
;SKQCVKCQGFGHLEARCTKIACQICSEAHHTSLHKCKSCPAKGKACVHTIFKCVNCSKPHAANSPSCDILIARTTRTSNPNN
;
A
#
# COMPACT_ATOMS: atom_id res chain seq x y z
N SER A 1 9.14 -7.58 -8.96
CA SER A 1 9.41 -7.27 -7.54
C SER A 1 8.12 -7.14 -6.77
N LYS A 2 8.03 -7.77 -5.58
CA LYS A 2 6.87 -7.70 -4.69
C LYS A 2 6.73 -6.33 -4.04
N GLN A 3 5.51 -5.98 -3.62
CA GLN A 3 5.23 -4.78 -2.83
C GLN A 3 5.87 -4.91 -1.44
N CYS A 4 6.58 -3.88 -0.98
CA CYS A 4 7.22 -3.88 0.33
C CYS A 4 6.16 -3.77 1.44
N VAL A 5 6.19 -4.65 2.45
CA VAL A 5 5.18 -4.60 3.53
C VAL A 5 5.33 -3.39 4.45
N LYS A 6 6.54 -2.82 4.54
CA LYS A 6 6.86 -1.68 5.41
C LYS A 6 6.39 -0.36 4.83
N CYS A 7 6.76 -0.08 3.57
CA CYS A 7 6.48 1.21 2.93
C CYS A 7 5.47 1.14 1.79
N GLN A 8 5.00 -0.06 1.42
CA GLN A 8 4.04 -0.28 0.33
C GLN A 8 4.53 0.15 -1.06
N GLY A 9 5.78 0.60 -1.16
CA GLY A 9 6.47 0.91 -2.40
C GLY A 9 7.12 -0.31 -3.03
N PHE A 10 7.85 -0.06 -4.11
CA PHE A 10 8.44 -1.11 -4.96
C PHE A 10 9.91 -0.84 -5.26
N GLY A 11 10.59 -1.81 -5.87
CA GLY A 11 11.94 -1.61 -6.43
C GLY A 11 13.10 -1.73 -5.44
N HIS A 12 12.87 -2.27 -4.24
CA HIS A 12 13.91 -2.47 -3.22
C HIS A 12 13.68 -3.77 -2.44
N LEU A 13 14.71 -4.24 -1.75
CA LEU A 13 14.62 -5.34 -0.78
C LEU A 13 14.01 -4.84 0.53
N GLU A 14 13.13 -5.62 1.13
CA GLU A 14 12.45 -5.25 2.38
C GLU A 14 13.44 -4.94 3.52
N ALA A 15 14.52 -5.72 3.63
CA ALA A 15 15.60 -5.50 4.60
C ALA A 15 16.31 -4.14 4.44
N ARG A 16 16.28 -3.54 3.24
CA ARG A 16 16.85 -2.21 2.96
C ARG A 16 15.82 -1.09 3.04
N CYS A 17 14.58 -1.40 3.39
CA CYS A 17 13.52 -0.41 3.47
C CYS A 17 13.61 0.39 4.78
N THR A 18 13.91 1.67 4.65
CA THR A 18 14.00 2.65 5.74
C THR A 18 12.70 3.41 5.98
N LYS A 19 11.75 3.34 5.03
CA LYS A 19 10.47 4.05 5.10
C LYS A 19 9.38 3.14 5.67
N ILE A 20 8.41 3.75 6.34
CA ILE A 20 7.19 3.08 6.78
C ILE A 20 6.02 3.88 6.22
N ALA A 21 5.02 3.19 5.68
CA ALA A 21 3.80 3.81 5.20
C ALA A 21 2.62 2.87 5.41
N CYS A 22 1.51 3.44 5.85
CA CYS A 22 0.27 2.72 6.04
C CYS A 22 -0.35 2.38 4.69
N GLN A 23 -0.69 1.11 4.48
CA GLN A 23 -1.36 0.64 3.26
C GLN A 23 -2.71 1.34 3.03
N ILE A 24 -3.32 1.85 4.08
CA ILE A 24 -4.69 2.37 4.09
C ILE A 24 -4.71 3.89 3.86
N CYS A 25 -3.93 4.65 4.64
CA CYS A 25 -3.99 6.12 4.63
C CYS A 25 -2.69 6.81 4.17
N SER A 26 -1.67 6.05 3.75
CA SER A 26 -0.37 6.58 3.31
C SER A 26 0.45 7.34 4.37
N GLU A 27 0.02 7.37 5.63
CA GLU A 27 0.76 8.02 6.72
C GLU A 27 1.94 7.16 7.21
N ALA A 28 2.88 7.78 7.93
CA ALA A 28 4.14 7.16 8.37
C ALA A 28 3.96 6.22 9.58
N HIS A 29 3.16 5.16 9.44
CA HIS A 29 3.00 4.09 10.42
C HIS A 29 2.69 2.74 9.77
N HIS A 30 2.96 1.64 10.47
CA HIS A 30 2.61 0.30 9.98
C HIS A 30 1.09 0.11 9.91
N THR A 31 0.57 -0.61 8.91
CA THR A 31 -0.87 -0.86 8.76
C THR A 31 -1.50 -1.46 10.03
N SER A 32 -0.78 -2.30 10.78
CA SER A 32 -1.24 -2.86 12.07
C SER A 32 -1.51 -1.82 13.16
N LEU A 33 -0.89 -0.64 13.04
CA LEU A 33 -1.07 0.51 13.92
C LEU A 33 -2.12 1.50 13.42
N HIS A 34 -2.72 1.26 12.25
CA HIS A 34 -3.82 2.08 11.75
C HIS A 34 -4.95 2.08 12.78
N LYS A 35 -5.41 3.27 13.18
CA LYS A 35 -6.54 3.45 14.11
C LYS A 35 -7.58 4.35 13.47
N CYS A 36 -8.83 3.90 13.51
CA CYS A 36 -9.94 4.77 13.16
C CYS A 36 -10.15 5.82 14.26
N LYS A 37 -10.46 7.07 13.87
CA LYS A 37 -10.77 8.14 14.81
C LYS A 37 -12.20 8.07 15.37
N SER A 38 -13.11 7.42 14.64
CA SER A 38 -14.56 7.41 14.93
C SER A 38 -15.07 6.09 15.51
N CYS A 39 -14.27 5.02 15.47
CA CYS A 39 -14.67 3.70 15.97
C CYS A 39 -13.46 2.92 16.48
N PRO A 40 -13.64 1.84 17.28
CA PRO A 40 -12.54 1.07 17.87
C PRO A 40 -11.76 0.18 16.87
N ALA A 41 -11.96 0.36 15.55
CA ALA A 41 -11.24 -0.41 14.54
C ALA A 41 -9.74 -0.09 14.54
N LYS A 42 -8.92 -1.14 14.61
CA LYS A 42 -7.46 -1.08 14.57
C LYS A 42 -6.91 -2.09 13.58
N GLY A 43 -5.85 -1.73 12.86
CA GLY A 43 -5.13 -2.61 11.94
C GLY A 43 -5.86 -2.91 10.62
N LYS A 44 -7.06 -2.37 10.43
CA LYS A 44 -7.93 -2.65 9.28
C LYS A 44 -8.74 -1.42 8.88
N ALA A 45 -9.21 -1.42 7.65
CA ALA A 45 -10.15 -0.40 7.17
C ALA A 45 -11.55 -0.61 7.76
N CYS A 46 -12.31 0.46 7.86
CA CYS A 46 -13.70 0.50 8.28
C CYS A 46 -14.47 1.52 7.43
N VAL A 47 -15.78 1.69 7.66
CA VAL A 47 -16.60 2.65 6.92
C VAL A 47 -16.15 4.11 7.05
N HIS A 48 -15.43 4.45 8.12
CA HIS A 48 -14.88 5.79 8.36
C HIS A 48 -13.48 5.99 7.75
N THR A 49 -12.91 4.96 7.13
CA THR A 49 -11.55 5.02 6.63
C THR A 49 -11.48 5.85 5.36
N ILE A 50 -10.73 6.94 5.43
CA ILE A 50 -10.36 7.72 4.24
C ILE A 50 -9.13 7.05 3.62
N PHE A 51 -9.35 6.39 2.47
CA PHE A 51 -8.26 5.75 1.75
C PHE A 51 -7.35 6.77 1.08
N LYS A 52 -6.05 6.49 1.11
CA LYS A 52 -5.05 7.21 0.34
C LYS A 52 -3.90 6.26 -0.01
N CYS A 53 -3.68 6.08 -1.30
CA CYS A 53 -2.62 5.23 -1.80
C CYS A 53 -1.27 5.95 -1.70
N VAL A 54 -0.26 5.34 -1.08
CA VAL A 54 1.09 5.94 -1.01
C VAL A 54 1.80 6.00 -2.37
N ASN A 55 1.39 5.15 -3.31
CA ASN A 55 2.04 5.04 -4.62
C ASN A 55 1.49 6.04 -5.65
N CYS A 56 0.19 6.34 -5.61
CA CYS A 56 -0.47 7.20 -6.61
C CYS A 56 -1.38 8.30 -6.01
N SER A 57 -1.45 8.41 -4.68
CA SER A 57 -2.26 9.39 -3.95
C SER A 57 -3.78 9.33 -4.19
N LYS A 58 -4.29 8.35 -4.94
CA LYS A 58 -5.72 8.13 -5.20
C LYS A 58 -6.45 7.50 -4.00
N PRO A 59 -7.79 7.61 -3.93
CA PRO A 59 -8.59 7.13 -2.80
C PRO A 59 -8.81 5.60 -2.81
N HIS A 60 -7.74 4.84 -2.70
CA HIS A 60 -7.75 3.39 -2.52
C HIS A 60 -6.56 2.92 -1.68
N ALA A 61 -6.61 1.69 -1.16
CA ALA A 61 -5.47 1.08 -0.45
C ALA A 61 -4.30 0.78 -1.41
N ALA A 62 -3.07 0.87 -0.93
CA ALA A 62 -1.87 0.70 -1.77
C ALA A 62 -1.75 -0.66 -2.45
N ASN A 63 -2.41 -1.70 -1.94
CA ASN A 63 -2.46 -3.05 -2.51
C ASN A 63 -3.70 -3.29 -3.40
N SER A 64 -4.50 -2.26 -3.66
CA SER A 64 -5.70 -2.38 -4.48
C SER A 64 -5.33 -2.77 -5.91
N PRO A 65 -6.03 -3.72 -6.55
CA PRO A 65 -5.82 -4.05 -7.96
C PRO A 65 -6.12 -2.87 -8.88
N SER A 66 -6.85 -1.86 -8.39
CA SER A 66 -7.12 -0.61 -9.11
C SER A 66 -5.97 0.42 -9.04
N CYS A 67 -4.83 0.08 -8.44
CA CYS A 67 -3.70 0.98 -8.35
C CYS A 67 -2.89 0.96 -9.65
N ASP A 68 -2.87 2.07 -10.39
CA ASP A 68 -2.14 2.16 -11.67
C ASP A 68 -0.67 1.76 -11.57
N ILE A 69 -0.03 2.08 -10.43
CA ILE A 69 1.37 1.71 -10.17
C ILE A 69 1.53 0.20 -9.97
N LEU A 70 0.57 -0.45 -9.31
CA LEU A 70 0.57 -1.90 -9.15
C LEU A 70 0.29 -2.59 -10.49
N ILE A 71 -0.70 -2.10 -11.25
CA ILE A 71 -1.04 -2.60 -12.58
C ILE A 71 0.18 -2.52 -13.51
N ALA A 72 0.80 -1.35 -13.63
CA ALA A 72 1.95 -1.14 -14.51
C ALA A 72 3.15 -2.05 -14.19
N ARG A 73 3.25 -2.57 -12.97
CA ARG A 73 4.30 -3.51 -12.56
C ARG A 73 3.92 -4.97 -12.75
N THR A 74 2.64 -5.31 -12.54
CA THR A 74 2.13 -6.67 -12.74
C THR A 74 2.05 -7.01 -14.23
N THR A 75 1.68 -6.06 -15.09
CA THR A 75 1.67 -6.24 -16.55
C THR A 75 3.06 -6.47 -17.13
N ARG A 76 4.12 -5.90 -16.53
CA ARG A 76 5.52 -6.16 -16.92
C ARG A 76 6.00 -7.57 -16.56
N THR A 77 5.39 -8.21 -15.56
CA THR A 77 5.70 -9.60 -15.18
C THR A 77 4.89 -10.63 -15.96
N SER A 78 3.86 -10.22 -16.70
CA SER A 78 3.04 -11.09 -17.56
C SER A 78 3.42 -10.96 -19.04
N ASN A 79 4.70 -10.73 -19.36
CA ASN A 79 5.22 -11.10 -20.68
C ASN A 79 5.85 -12.50 -20.57
N PRO A 80 5.11 -13.59 -20.90
CA PRO A 80 5.78 -14.78 -21.40
C PRO A 80 6.29 -14.44 -22.82
N ASN A 81 7.56 -14.71 -23.08
CA ASN A 81 8.28 -14.55 -24.37
C ASN A 81 9.03 -13.22 -24.57
N ASN A 82 10.28 -13.20 -24.10
CA ASN A 82 11.48 -13.16 -24.97
C ASN A 82 12.64 -13.74 -24.17
#